data_AF-A0A955JET3-F1
#
_entry.id   AF-A0A955JET3-F1
#
_cell.length_a   1.000
_cell.length_b   1.000
_cell.length_c   1.000
_cell.angle_alpha   90.00
_cell.angle_beta   90.00
_cell.angle_gamma   90.00
#
_symmetry.space_group_name_H-M   'P 1'
#
loop_
_entity.id
_entity.type
_entity.pdbx_description
1 polymer ?
#
loop_
_entity_poly.entity_id
_entity_poly.type
_entity_poly.pdbx_seq_one_letter_code
_entity_poly.pdbx_strand_id
1 'polypeptide(L)'
;MTQQGAGIEERHRERIESVHAEFPDIPLEAVLKEDILRLGIWFTDAALAAAGEYARKSYFIFSFDRKPLEDMAETPRVGAPEEIRFSGGEAGLAGTVVSVRLNPDSPWVVEHDPEALSENTTGCRLVLAGVVIADRVEFAPTPPYYGLTTADGTPLVETAPSIEWGYLLYLTVFRMCQYFGRDEECQFCDINRNFKQQRDAGKVYNAVKPVERIIEALRIIDERGSRAKAYTLTGGSVTSRLDGLDEASFYIRYAEAIERAFPGRWIG
;
A
#
# COMPACT_ATOMS: atom_id res chain seq x y z
N MET A 1 -38.25 24.81 13.70
CA MET A 1 -38.04 23.75 12.70
C MET A 1 -36.64 23.20 12.92
N THR A 2 -36.59 22.03 13.53
CA THR A 2 -35.39 21.36 14.03
C THR A 2 -34.66 20.73 12.85
N GLN A 3 -33.46 21.22 12.51
CA GLN A 3 -32.51 20.43 11.72
C GLN A 3 -32.12 19.22 12.58
N GLN A 4 -32.72 18.07 12.31
CA GLN A 4 -32.23 16.79 12.79
C GLN A 4 -30.88 16.56 12.11
N GLY A 5 -29.83 16.41 12.91
CA GLY A 5 -28.47 16.24 12.41
C GLY A 5 -28.39 15.03 11.48
N ALA A 6 -27.91 15.28 10.26
CA ALA A 6 -27.45 14.26 9.34
C ALA A 6 -26.61 13.22 10.10
N GLY A 7 -26.91 11.93 9.88
CA GLY A 7 -26.12 10.83 10.42
C GLY A 7 -24.65 10.97 10.01
N ILE A 8 -23.73 10.30 10.72
CA ILE A 8 -22.29 10.31 10.37
C ILE A 8 -22.09 10.00 8.87
N GLU A 9 -22.89 9.07 8.36
CA GLU A 9 -22.97 8.59 6.98
C GLU A 9 -23.26 9.70 5.95
N GLU A 10 -24.32 10.47 6.17
CA GLU A 10 -24.75 11.56 5.29
C GLU A 10 -23.70 12.67 5.24
N ARG A 11 -23.06 12.97 6.38
CA ARG A 11 -21.99 13.98 6.46
C ARG A 11 -20.76 13.62 5.64
N HIS A 12 -20.46 12.34 5.43
CA HIS A 12 -19.32 11.92 4.61
C HIS A 12 -19.58 12.17 3.13
N ARG A 13 -20.79 11.83 2.64
CA ARG A 13 -21.18 12.11 1.25
C ARG A 13 -21.28 13.60 0.97
N GLU A 14 -21.95 14.35 1.85
CA GLU A 14 -22.04 15.82 1.75
C GLU A 14 -20.65 16.46 1.70
N ARG A 15 -19.67 15.91 2.44
CA ARG A 15 -18.29 16.42 2.41
C ARG A 15 -17.61 16.16 1.06
N ILE A 16 -17.78 14.98 0.47
CA ILE A 16 -17.22 14.64 -0.85
C ILE A 16 -17.82 15.55 -1.92
N GLU A 17 -19.15 15.69 -1.92
CA GLU A 17 -19.87 16.55 -2.85
C GLU A 17 -19.43 18.02 -2.71
N SER A 18 -19.31 18.51 -1.47
CA SER A 18 -18.83 19.86 -1.19
C SER A 18 -17.41 20.08 -1.68
N VAL A 19 -16.49 19.12 -1.49
CA VAL A 19 -15.10 19.24 -1.95
C VAL A 19 -15.05 19.21 -3.47
N HIS A 20 -15.80 18.33 -4.12
CA HIS A 20 -15.83 18.27 -5.58
C HIS A 20 -16.47 19.53 -6.20
N ALA A 21 -17.49 20.10 -5.57
CA ALA A 21 -18.07 21.37 -5.99
C ALA A 21 -17.11 22.56 -5.79
N GLU A 22 -16.28 22.54 -4.74
CA GLU A 22 -15.25 23.56 -4.48
C GLU A 22 -14.08 23.45 -5.48
N PHE A 23 -13.71 22.22 -5.88
CA PHE A 23 -12.61 21.92 -6.80
C PHE A 23 -13.09 21.12 -8.03
N PRO A 24 -13.89 21.72 -8.92
CA PRO A 24 -14.52 21.01 -10.04
C PRO A 24 -13.54 20.58 -11.14
N ASP A 25 -12.32 21.11 -11.14
CA ASP A 25 -11.22 20.72 -12.02
C ASP A 25 -10.51 19.44 -11.56
N ILE A 26 -10.74 19.01 -10.32
CA ILE A 26 -10.20 17.76 -9.78
C ILE A 26 -11.19 16.62 -10.09
N PRO A 27 -10.73 15.51 -10.70
CA PRO A 27 -11.57 14.34 -10.93
C PRO A 27 -12.18 13.82 -9.63
N LEU A 28 -13.45 13.42 -9.67
CA LEU A 28 -14.16 12.89 -8.50
C LEU A 28 -13.39 11.72 -7.87
N GLU A 29 -12.78 10.87 -8.68
CA GLU A 29 -11.95 9.74 -8.26
C GLU A 29 -10.80 10.15 -7.32
N ALA A 30 -10.18 11.32 -7.55
CA ALA A 30 -9.11 11.82 -6.69
C ALA A 30 -9.66 12.24 -5.31
N VAL A 31 -10.84 12.85 -5.28
CA VAL A 31 -11.54 13.19 -4.03
C VAL A 31 -11.92 11.93 -3.25
N LEU A 32 -12.49 10.94 -3.94
CA LEU A 32 -12.85 9.64 -3.34
C LEU A 32 -11.61 8.90 -2.81
N LYS A 33 -10.53 8.84 -3.59
CA LYS A 33 -9.28 8.21 -3.19
C LYS A 33 -8.70 8.85 -1.92
N GLU A 34 -8.67 10.18 -1.86
CA GLU A 34 -8.17 10.89 -0.68
C GLU A 34 -9.05 10.62 0.56
N ASP A 35 -10.38 10.61 0.40
CA ASP A 35 -11.28 10.31 1.51
C ASP A 35 -11.09 8.88 2.04
N ILE A 36 -10.94 7.90 1.15
CA ILE A 36 -10.61 6.51 1.52
C ILE A 36 -9.25 6.44 2.25
N LEU A 37 -8.21 7.12 1.76
CA LEU A 37 -6.90 7.14 2.44
C LEU A 37 -6.97 7.82 3.82
N ARG A 38 -7.85 8.82 3.97
CA ARG A 38 -8.04 9.56 5.22
C ARG A 38 -8.86 8.79 6.23
N LEU A 39 -9.90 8.08 5.83
CA LEU A 39 -10.78 7.35 6.74
C LEU A 39 -10.37 5.88 6.92
N GLY A 40 -9.58 5.35 6.01
CA GLY A 40 -9.35 3.91 5.89
C GLY A 40 -10.51 3.23 5.17
N ILE A 41 -10.42 1.91 5.09
CA ILE A 41 -11.40 1.04 4.43
C ILE A 41 -11.53 -0.27 5.21
N TRP A 42 -12.68 -0.90 5.11
CA TRP A 42 -12.92 -2.23 5.67
C TRP A 42 -13.37 -3.22 4.60
N PHE A 43 -13.18 -4.51 4.87
CA PHE A 43 -13.60 -5.60 4.00
C PHE A 43 -14.52 -6.54 4.76
N THR A 44 -15.63 -6.91 4.15
CA THR A 44 -16.43 -8.02 4.65
C THR A 44 -15.71 -9.35 4.44
N ASP A 45 -15.94 -10.33 5.31
CA ASP A 45 -15.38 -11.68 5.15
C ASP A 45 -15.80 -12.29 3.80
N ALA A 46 -17.03 -12.02 3.35
CA ALA A 46 -17.52 -12.46 2.05
C ALA A 46 -16.71 -11.89 0.87
N ALA A 47 -16.33 -10.60 0.92
CA ALA A 47 -15.50 -9.98 -0.11
C ALA A 47 -14.11 -10.64 -0.21
N LEU A 48 -13.49 -10.93 0.94
CA LEU A 48 -12.18 -11.56 1.00
C LEU A 48 -12.21 -13.03 0.59
N ALA A 49 -13.29 -13.75 0.93
CA ALA A 49 -13.47 -15.15 0.60
C ALA A 49 -13.82 -15.38 -0.88
N ALA A 50 -14.53 -14.44 -1.50
CA ALA A 50 -14.87 -14.51 -2.91
C ALA A 50 -13.71 -14.14 -3.84
N ALA A 51 -12.77 -13.32 -3.34
CA ALA A 51 -11.58 -12.97 -4.09
C ALA A 51 -10.65 -14.19 -4.29
N GLY A 52 -10.21 -14.40 -5.53
CA GLY A 52 -9.28 -15.46 -5.91
C GLY A 52 -7.85 -15.22 -5.40
N GLU A 53 -6.85 -15.42 -6.24
CA GLU A 53 -5.47 -15.11 -5.88
C GLU A 53 -5.17 -13.62 -6.09
N TYR A 54 -4.62 -12.96 -5.07
CA TYR A 54 -4.24 -11.54 -5.10
C TYR A 54 -3.08 -11.23 -4.14
N ALA A 55 -2.44 -10.09 -4.37
CA ALA A 55 -1.36 -9.59 -3.54
C ALA A 55 -1.91 -9.09 -2.20
N ARG A 56 -1.60 -9.82 -1.12
CA ARG A 56 -1.94 -9.42 0.26
C ARG A 56 -1.00 -8.34 0.78
N LYS A 57 -1.50 -7.58 1.75
CA LYS A 57 -0.74 -6.51 2.42
C LYS A 57 0.51 -7.07 3.10
N SER A 58 1.67 -6.45 2.83
CA SER A 58 2.99 -6.95 3.22
C SER A 58 3.69 -6.12 4.31
N TYR A 59 3.13 -4.96 4.70
CA TYR A 59 3.64 -4.08 5.77
C TYR A 59 5.14 -3.74 5.63
N PHE A 60 5.57 -3.52 4.40
CA PHE A 60 6.98 -3.53 4.00
C PHE A 60 7.82 -2.35 4.52
N ILE A 61 7.21 -1.23 4.92
CA ILE A 61 7.89 -0.05 5.49
C ILE A 61 7.09 0.63 6.62
N PHE A 62 5.78 0.80 6.45
CA PHE A 62 4.89 1.49 7.39
C PHE A 62 3.67 0.61 7.67
N SER A 63 3.05 0.82 8.83
CA SER A 63 1.82 0.11 9.20
C SER A 63 0.61 0.63 8.41
N PHE A 64 0.52 1.96 8.23
CA PHE A 64 -0.52 2.74 7.52
C PHE A 64 -1.98 2.56 8.01
N ASP A 65 -2.25 1.56 8.82
CA ASP A 65 -3.59 1.24 9.30
C ASP A 65 -4.05 2.17 10.42
N ARG A 66 -5.38 2.31 10.57
CA ARG A 66 -5.98 3.23 11.54
C ARG A 66 -6.06 2.65 12.95
N LYS A 67 -5.91 1.34 13.09
CA LYS A 67 -5.80 0.64 14.38
C LYS A 67 -4.58 -0.28 14.38
N PRO A 68 -4.02 -0.62 15.55
CA PRO A 68 -3.03 -1.69 15.68
C PRO A 68 -3.56 -3.02 15.13
N LEU A 69 -2.68 -3.84 14.55
CA LEU A 69 -3.05 -5.14 13.97
C LEU A 69 -3.65 -6.11 14.99
N GLU A 70 -3.29 -5.99 16.26
CA GLU A 70 -3.83 -6.81 17.36
C GLU A 70 -5.28 -6.46 17.71
N ASP A 71 -5.74 -5.26 17.35
CA ASP A 71 -7.10 -4.78 17.62
C ASP A 71 -8.07 -5.07 16.46
N MET A 72 -7.64 -5.83 15.45
CA MET A 72 -8.42 -6.17 14.26
C MET A 72 -8.82 -7.65 14.24
N ALA A 73 -9.99 -7.93 13.66
CA ALA A 73 -10.41 -9.29 13.36
C ALA A 73 -9.39 -9.99 12.44
N GLU A 74 -9.19 -11.28 12.67
CA GLU A 74 -8.14 -12.07 12.02
C GLU A 74 -8.29 -12.13 10.49
N THR A 75 -9.52 -12.34 9.99
CA THR A 75 -9.78 -12.52 8.56
C THR A 75 -9.37 -11.28 7.75
N PRO A 76 -9.83 -10.05 8.04
CA PRO A 76 -9.38 -8.87 7.29
C PRO A 76 -7.93 -8.50 7.55
N ARG A 77 -7.42 -8.72 8.76
CA ARG A 77 -6.00 -8.48 9.10
C ARG A 77 -5.05 -9.28 8.21
N VAL A 78 -5.37 -10.54 7.93
CA VAL A 78 -4.52 -11.46 7.16
C VAL A 78 -4.88 -11.46 5.67
N GLY A 79 -6.16 -11.25 5.36
CA GLY A 79 -6.70 -11.39 4.01
C GLY A 79 -6.71 -10.09 3.21
N ALA A 80 -6.50 -8.91 3.79
CA ALA A 80 -6.62 -7.67 3.02
C ALA A 80 -5.60 -7.57 1.87
N PRO A 81 -6.02 -7.09 0.69
CA PRO A 81 -5.11 -6.82 -0.41
C PRO A 81 -4.19 -5.63 -0.09
N GLU A 82 -3.04 -5.54 -0.75
CA GLU A 82 -2.14 -4.37 -0.63
C GLU A 82 -2.80 -3.12 -1.24
N GLU A 83 -3.47 -3.30 -2.38
CA GLU A 83 -4.16 -2.25 -3.14
C GLU A 83 -5.46 -2.80 -3.74
N ILE A 84 -6.44 -1.91 -3.89
CA ILE A 84 -7.64 -2.17 -4.68
C ILE A 84 -7.74 -1.17 -5.82
N ARG A 85 -8.50 -1.52 -6.85
CA ARG A 85 -8.94 -0.59 -7.90
C ARG A 85 -10.46 -0.55 -7.92
N PHE A 86 -11.05 0.63 -7.81
CA PHE A 86 -12.49 0.82 -7.95
C PHE A 86 -12.83 1.55 -9.26
N SER A 87 -14.02 1.29 -9.81
CA SER A 87 -14.55 1.92 -11.03
C SER A 87 -16.06 1.72 -11.18
N GLY A 88 -16.66 2.38 -12.18
CA GLY A 88 -18.08 2.24 -12.50
C GLY A 88 -18.98 3.02 -11.54
N GLY A 89 -20.14 2.45 -11.19
CA GLY A 89 -21.16 3.11 -10.38
C GLY A 89 -21.93 4.19 -11.14
N GLU A 90 -22.86 4.85 -10.46
CA GLU A 90 -23.75 5.86 -11.05
C GLU A 90 -22.98 7.03 -11.68
N ALA A 91 -21.84 7.39 -11.08
CA ALA A 91 -20.96 8.45 -11.58
C ALA A 91 -20.06 8.01 -12.76
N GLY A 92 -20.07 6.74 -13.16
CA GLY A 92 -19.25 6.24 -14.27
C GLY A 92 -17.73 6.37 -14.02
N LEU A 93 -17.29 6.08 -12.80
CA LEU A 93 -15.92 6.31 -12.32
C LEU A 93 -14.88 5.57 -13.16
N ALA A 94 -13.78 6.24 -13.47
CA ALA A 94 -12.59 5.63 -14.06
C ALA A 94 -11.85 4.74 -13.04
N GLY A 95 -11.10 3.76 -13.56
CA GLY A 95 -10.30 2.84 -12.77
C GLY A 95 -9.26 3.53 -11.89
N THR A 96 -9.50 3.54 -10.58
CA THR A 96 -8.69 4.27 -9.61
C THR A 96 -8.09 3.34 -8.57
N VAL A 97 -6.76 3.34 -8.48
CA VAL A 97 -5.99 2.51 -7.56
C VAL A 97 -5.79 3.24 -6.23
N VAL A 98 -6.10 2.55 -5.13
CA VAL A 98 -5.92 3.04 -3.76
C VAL A 98 -5.22 2.00 -2.90
N SER A 99 -4.23 2.45 -2.12
CA SER A 99 -3.56 1.62 -1.13
C SER A 99 -4.48 1.37 0.06
N VAL A 100 -4.51 0.13 0.53
CA VAL A 100 -5.40 -0.28 1.62
C VAL A 100 -4.84 0.19 2.96
N ARG A 101 -5.69 0.92 3.70
CA ARG A 101 -5.48 1.32 5.10
C ARG A 101 -6.64 0.79 5.92
N LEU A 102 -6.42 -0.26 6.68
CA LEU A 102 -7.50 -0.95 7.38
C LEU A 102 -8.06 -0.07 8.51
N ASN A 103 -9.39 0.04 8.53
CA ASN A 103 -10.13 0.64 9.62
C ASN A 103 -11.47 -0.10 9.83
N PRO A 104 -11.64 -0.87 10.91
CA PRO A 104 -12.89 -1.56 11.21
C PRO A 104 -14.11 -0.64 11.37
N ASP A 105 -13.88 0.62 11.74
CA ASP A 105 -14.94 1.62 11.95
C ASP A 105 -15.12 2.52 10.71
N SER A 106 -14.55 2.11 9.57
CA SER A 106 -14.62 2.88 8.33
C SER A 106 -16.04 2.97 7.78
N PRO A 107 -16.49 4.15 7.31
CA PRO A 107 -17.71 4.23 6.51
C PRO A 107 -17.53 3.67 5.10
N TRP A 108 -16.29 3.49 4.65
CA TRP A 108 -15.93 2.81 3.41
C TRP A 108 -15.79 1.30 3.63
N VAL A 109 -16.59 0.52 2.91
CA VAL A 109 -16.62 -0.94 3.00
C VAL A 109 -16.55 -1.56 1.60
N VAL A 110 -15.73 -2.59 1.45
CA VAL A 110 -15.76 -3.50 0.31
C VAL A 110 -16.65 -4.69 0.64
N GLU A 111 -17.69 -4.86 -0.15
CA GLU A 111 -18.69 -5.92 0.00
C GLU A 111 -18.65 -6.86 -1.21
N HIS A 112 -18.93 -8.14 -0.98
CA HIS A 112 -19.15 -9.09 -2.07
C HIS A 112 -20.51 -8.80 -2.73
N ASP A 113 -20.49 -8.73 -4.05
CA ASP A 113 -21.66 -8.61 -4.90
C ASP A 113 -21.51 -9.58 -6.08
N PRO A 114 -22.24 -10.72 -6.08
CA PRO A 114 -22.20 -11.68 -7.18
C PRO A 114 -22.58 -11.07 -8.53
N GLU A 115 -23.38 -10.00 -8.55
CA GLU A 115 -23.80 -9.32 -9.79
C GLU A 115 -22.69 -8.42 -10.33
N ALA A 116 -21.71 -8.04 -9.50
CA ALA A 116 -20.52 -7.31 -9.90
C ALA A 116 -19.45 -8.20 -10.58
N LEU A 117 -19.71 -9.50 -10.76
CA LEU A 117 -18.80 -10.41 -11.45
C LEU A 117 -18.71 -10.09 -12.94
N SER A 118 -17.52 -9.74 -13.41
CA SER A 118 -17.12 -9.81 -14.80
C SER A 118 -15.82 -10.59 -14.96
N GLU A 119 -15.45 -10.88 -16.21
CA GLU A 119 -14.08 -11.27 -16.56
C GLU A 119 -13.13 -10.24 -15.93
N ASN A 120 -12.31 -10.66 -14.96
CA ASN A 120 -11.31 -9.87 -14.22
C ASN A 120 -11.75 -9.07 -12.97
N THR A 121 -12.93 -9.29 -12.40
CA THR A 121 -13.31 -8.64 -11.12
C THR A 121 -13.40 -9.63 -9.97
N THR A 122 -13.27 -9.15 -8.73
CA THR A 122 -13.44 -9.99 -7.53
C THR A 122 -14.91 -10.21 -7.15
N GLY A 123 -15.87 -9.76 -7.95
CA GLY A 123 -17.29 -9.76 -7.58
C GLY A 123 -17.52 -8.90 -6.35
N CYS A 124 -16.90 -7.73 -6.30
CA CYS A 124 -16.96 -6.83 -5.15
C CYS A 124 -17.34 -5.43 -5.59
N ARG A 125 -17.96 -4.67 -4.68
CA ARG A 125 -18.32 -3.27 -4.85
C ARG A 125 -17.79 -2.42 -3.70
N LEU A 126 -17.68 -1.11 -3.93
CA LEU A 126 -17.28 -0.15 -2.92
C LEU A 126 -18.51 0.61 -2.42
N VAL A 127 -18.73 0.54 -1.11
CA VAL A 127 -19.86 1.17 -0.42
C VAL A 127 -19.35 2.27 0.49
N LEU A 128 -19.99 3.44 0.44
CA LEU A 128 -19.85 4.49 1.42
C LEU A 128 -21.15 4.60 2.21
N ALA A 129 -21.09 4.17 3.48
CA ALA A 129 -22.16 4.38 4.43
C ALA A 129 -23.53 3.88 3.91
N GLY A 130 -23.52 2.61 3.48
CA GLY A 130 -24.67 1.91 2.92
C GLY A 130 -24.99 2.21 1.44
N VAL A 131 -24.34 3.20 0.83
CA VAL A 131 -24.58 3.58 -0.58
C VAL A 131 -23.46 3.07 -1.47
N VAL A 132 -23.82 2.40 -2.58
CA VAL A 132 -22.86 1.93 -3.58
C VAL A 132 -22.27 3.12 -4.32
N ILE A 133 -20.95 3.29 -4.26
CA ILE A 133 -20.21 4.35 -4.95
C ILE A 133 -19.56 3.84 -6.22
N ALA A 134 -19.00 2.62 -6.17
CA ALA A 134 -18.41 1.94 -7.32
C ALA A 134 -18.97 0.53 -7.39
N ASP A 135 -19.52 0.14 -8.54
CA ASP A 135 -20.08 -1.20 -8.76
C ASP A 135 -19.00 -2.27 -8.98
N ARG A 136 -17.74 -1.86 -9.15
CA ARG A 136 -16.62 -2.75 -9.42
C ARG A 136 -15.43 -2.44 -8.53
N VAL A 137 -14.94 -3.47 -7.87
CA VAL A 137 -13.66 -3.50 -7.17
C VAL A 137 -12.82 -4.67 -7.67
N GLU A 138 -11.55 -4.40 -7.94
CA GLU A 138 -10.51 -5.38 -8.27
C GLU A 138 -9.46 -5.37 -7.17
N PHE A 139 -8.86 -6.54 -6.89
CA PHE A 139 -7.71 -6.64 -5.99
C PHE A 139 -6.43 -6.77 -6.81
N ALA A 140 -5.33 -6.16 -6.33
CA ALA A 140 -4.08 -6.18 -7.06
C ALA A 140 -3.59 -7.63 -7.30
N PRO A 141 -3.20 -7.99 -8.53
CA PRO A 141 -2.74 -9.35 -8.82
C PRO A 141 -1.39 -9.63 -8.14
N THR A 142 -1.17 -10.87 -7.76
CA THR A 142 0.10 -11.34 -7.20
C THR A 142 1.23 -11.21 -8.23
N PRO A 143 2.33 -10.48 -7.94
CA PRO A 143 3.48 -10.44 -8.83
C PRO A 143 4.10 -11.83 -9.02
N PRO A 144 4.62 -12.15 -10.22
CA PRO A 144 5.08 -13.51 -10.56
C PRO A 144 6.30 -13.99 -9.76
N TYR A 145 6.95 -13.09 -9.03
CA TYR A 145 8.11 -13.37 -8.18
C TYR A 145 7.75 -13.50 -6.69
N TYR A 146 6.49 -13.24 -6.32
CA TYR A 146 6.05 -13.45 -4.93
C TYR A 146 6.08 -14.95 -4.62
N GLY A 147 6.44 -15.29 -3.38
CA GLY A 147 6.71 -16.67 -2.96
C GLY A 147 8.14 -17.15 -3.21
N LEU A 148 8.96 -16.39 -3.93
CA LEU A 148 10.40 -16.67 -4.08
C LEU A 148 11.22 -15.97 -2.99
N THR A 149 12.45 -16.44 -2.81
CA THR A 149 13.43 -15.91 -1.86
C THR A 149 14.76 -15.59 -2.55
N THR A 150 15.54 -14.69 -1.96
CA THR A 150 16.98 -14.55 -2.25
C THR A 150 17.77 -15.75 -1.72
N ALA A 151 19.04 -15.87 -2.11
CA ALA A 151 19.93 -16.95 -1.68
C ALA A 151 20.12 -17.03 -0.16
N ASP A 152 20.02 -15.90 0.54
CA ASP A 152 20.08 -15.84 2.01
C ASP A 152 18.73 -16.16 2.68
N GLY A 153 17.72 -16.60 1.91
CA GLY A 153 16.40 -17.00 2.41
C GLY A 153 15.44 -15.83 2.65
N THR A 154 15.82 -14.59 2.36
CA THR A 154 14.91 -13.43 2.52
C THR A 154 13.81 -13.47 1.44
N PRO A 155 12.52 -13.36 1.80
CA PRO A 155 11.45 -13.29 0.81
C PRO A 155 11.62 -12.10 -0.15
N LEU A 156 11.30 -12.28 -1.44
CA LEU A 156 11.39 -11.18 -2.40
C LEU A 156 10.37 -10.07 -2.13
N VAL A 157 9.18 -10.41 -1.64
CA VAL A 157 8.18 -9.41 -1.19
C VAL A 157 8.70 -8.55 -0.03
N GLU A 158 9.58 -9.10 0.80
CA GLU A 158 10.28 -8.34 1.86
C GLU A 158 11.34 -7.41 1.26
N THR A 159 12.06 -7.87 0.23
CA THR A 159 13.20 -7.15 -0.33
C THR A 159 12.79 -6.03 -1.28
N ALA A 160 11.89 -6.32 -2.22
CA ALA A 160 11.42 -5.43 -3.27
C ALA A 160 9.93 -5.71 -3.56
N PRO A 161 9.03 -5.31 -2.64
CA PRO A 161 7.59 -5.38 -2.88
C PRO A 161 7.21 -4.51 -4.08
N SER A 162 6.13 -4.90 -4.75
CA SER A 162 5.57 -4.10 -5.84
C SER A 162 4.31 -3.37 -5.39
N ILE A 163 4.23 -2.09 -5.72
CA ILE A 163 3.09 -1.21 -5.44
C ILE A 163 2.68 -0.47 -6.72
N GLU A 164 1.68 0.41 -6.62
CA GLU A 164 1.12 1.19 -7.74
C GLU A 164 0.58 0.28 -8.84
N TRP A 165 -0.21 -0.71 -8.45
CA TRP A 165 -0.71 -1.74 -9.37
C TRP A 165 0.41 -2.43 -10.13
N GLY A 166 1.46 -2.78 -9.39
CA GLY A 166 2.66 -3.46 -9.86
C GLY A 166 3.57 -2.65 -10.81
N TYR A 167 3.33 -1.35 -10.95
CA TYR A 167 4.16 -0.45 -11.74
C TYR A 167 5.53 -0.17 -11.08
N LEU A 168 5.54 -0.08 -9.75
CA LEU A 168 6.67 0.40 -8.98
C LEU A 168 7.25 -0.71 -8.09
N LEU A 169 8.57 -0.85 -8.07
CA LEU A 169 9.30 -1.61 -7.05
C LEU A 169 9.69 -0.69 -5.91
N TYR A 170 9.31 -1.03 -4.69
CA TYR A 170 9.55 -0.16 -3.53
C TYR A 170 10.79 -0.60 -2.73
N LEU A 171 11.93 0.04 -2.96
CA LEU A 171 13.20 -0.35 -2.34
C LEU A 171 13.48 0.48 -1.09
N THR A 172 12.89 0.06 0.03
CA THR A 172 13.27 0.57 1.36
C THR A 172 14.59 -0.05 1.80
N VAL A 173 15.70 0.64 1.54
CA VAL A 173 17.05 0.13 1.82
C VAL A 173 17.51 0.38 3.26
N PHE A 174 16.92 1.38 3.93
CA PHE A 174 17.10 1.64 5.35
C PHE A 174 15.75 1.80 6.07
N ARG A 175 15.39 0.79 6.86
CA ARG A 175 14.10 0.66 7.58
C ARG A 175 14.11 1.27 8.98
N MET A 176 15.12 2.06 9.29
CA MET A 176 15.14 2.89 10.49
C MET A 176 15.51 4.31 10.06
N CYS A 177 15.30 5.25 10.96
CA CYS A 177 15.62 6.67 10.80
C CYS A 177 16.41 7.13 12.04
N GLN A 178 17.49 7.87 11.82
CA GLN A 178 18.38 8.33 12.88
C GLN A 178 17.79 9.52 13.69
N TYR A 179 16.76 10.20 13.19
CA TYR A 179 16.06 11.24 13.95
C TYR A 179 15.40 10.71 15.23
N PHE A 180 14.86 9.49 15.19
CA PHE A 180 14.30 8.84 16.39
C PHE A 180 15.33 8.59 17.49
N GLY A 181 16.62 8.49 17.16
CA GLY A 181 17.68 8.33 18.16
C GLY A 181 18.03 9.62 18.90
N ARG A 182 17.44 10.74 18.48
CA ARG A 182 17.69 12.10 18.98
C ARG A 182 16.42 12.81 19.45
N ASP A 183 15.30 12.08 19.54
CA ASP A 183 13.97 12.64 19.82
C ASP A 183 13.55 13.73 18.81
N GLU A 184 14.01 13.60 17.56
CA GLU A 184 13.73 14.51 16.43
C GLU A 184 12.76 13.88 15.42
N GLU A 185 12.01 12.84 15.80
CA GLU A 185 11.15 12.14 14.86
C GLU A 185 9.98 13.00 14.34
N CYS A 186 9.66 12.83 13.06
CA CYS A 186 8.47 13.39 12.46
C CYS A 186 7.21 12.84 13.15
N GLN A 187 6.29 13.73 13.51
CA GLN A 187 5.05 13.38 14.25
C GLN A 187 4.13 12.38 13.50
N PHE A 188 4.30 12.25 12.19
CA PHE A 188 3.50 11.40 11.32
C PHE A 188 4.22 10.10 10.90
N CYS A 189 5.50 9.93 11.20
CA CYS A 189 6.30 8.82 10.70
C CYS A 189 6.32 7.67 11.73
N ASP A 190 6.06 6.44 11.29
CA ASP A 190 6.09 5.24 12.14
C ASP A 190 7.21 4.25 11.74
N ILE A 191 8.17 4.62 10.88
CA ILE A 191 9.18 3.69 10.34
C ILE A 191 9.92 2.88 11.42
N ASN A 192 10.43 3.52 12.48
CA ASN A 192 11.12 2.82 13.57
C ASN A 192 10.15 2.01 14.45
N ARG A 193 8.90 2.44 14.57
CA ARG A 193 7.87 1.73 15.33
C ARG A 193 7.46 0.46 14.59
N ASN A 194 7.18 0.54 13.28
CA ASN A 194 6.92 -0.61 12.42
C ASN A 194 8.12 -1.57 12.42
N PHE A 195 9.35 -1.07 12.30
CA PHE A 195 10.54 -1.91 12.36
C PHE A 195 10.60 -2.75 13.64
N LYS A 196 10.36 -2.13 14.80
CA LYS A 196 10.30 -2.84 16.10
C LYS A 196 9.16 -3.87 16.09
N GLN A 197 7.96 -3.47 15.68
CA GLN A 197 6.79 -4.34 15.62
C GLN A 197 7.02 -5.60 14.76
N GLN A 198 7.63 -5.46 13.57
CA GLN A 198 7.92 -6.61 12.71
C GLN A 198 8.94 -7.56 13.35
N ARG A 199 9.95 -7.01 14.03
CA ARG A 199 10.94 -7.82 14.76
C ARG A 199 10.34 -8.52 15.97
N ASP A 200 9.51 -7.83 16.73
CA ASP A 200 8.81 -8.39 17.89
C ASP A 200 7.83 -9.50 17.48
N ALA A 201 7.26 -9.40 16.27
CA ALA A 201 6.46 -10.46 15.64
C ALA A 201 7.30 -11.64 15.07
N GLY A 202 8.61 -11.66 15.28
CA GLY A 202 9.50 -12.75 14.89
C GLY A 202 9.87 -12.78 13.41
N LYS A 203 9.60 -11.71 12.64
CA LYS A 203 9.98 -11.66 11.21
C LYS A 203 11.48 -11.38 11.05
N VAL A 204 12.07 -11.98 10.01
CA VAL A 204 13.42 -11.64 9.54
C VAL A 204 13.38 -10.25 8.90
N TYR A 205 13.56 -9.22 9.72
CA TYR A 205 13.38 -7.82 9.33
C TYR A 205 14.68 -7.02 9.58
N ASN A 206 15.48 -6.89 8.53
CA ASN A 206 16.79 -6.23 8.59
C ASN A 206 16.65 -4.71 8.49
N ALA A 207 17.41 -3.97 9.31
CA ALA A 207 17.39 -2.50 9.29
C ALA A 207 17.98 -1.94 7.99
N VAL A 208 19.13 -2.48 7.56
CA VAL A 208 19.76 -2.17 6.28
C VAL A 208 19.66 -3.38 5.38
N LYS A 209 19.23 -3.17 4.12
CA LYS A 209 19.26 -4.20 3.08
C LYS A 209 20.60 -4.12 2.36
N PRO A 210 21.45 -5.18 2.33
CA PRO A 210 22.70 -5.17 1.57
C PRO A 210 22.45 -4.89 0.09
N VAL A 211 23.40 -4.21 -0.56
CA VAL A 211 23.31 -3.89 -1.99
C VAL A 211 23.19 -5.16 -2.82
N GLU A 212 23.96 -6.19 -2.47
CA GLU A 212 24.02 -7.48 -3.15
C GLU A 212 22.65 -8.17 -3.14
N ARG A 213 21.92 -8.09 -2.01
CA ARG A 213 20.57 -8.63 -1.89
C ARG A 213 19.58 -7.89 -2.79
N ILE A 214 19.70 -6.56 -2.89
CA ILE A 214 18.85 -5.76 -3.78
C ILE A 214 19.11 -6.15 -5.24
N ILE A 215 20.38 -6.24 -5.66
CA ILE A 215 20.73 -6.61 -7.03
C ILE A 215 20.27 -8.04 -7.36
N GLU A 216 20.45 -8.99 -6.44
CA GLU A 216 19.96 -10.35 -6.61
C GLU A 216 18.42 -10.38 -6.76
N ALA A 217 17.71 -9.68 -5.88
CA ALA A 217 16.25 -9.61 -5.94
C ALA A 217 15.77 -9.02 -7.27
N LEU A 218 16.36 -7.92 -7.72
CA LEU A 218 16.03 -7.28 -8.99
C LEU A 218 16.32 -8.19 -10.19
N ARG A 219 17.40 -8.97 -10.16
CA ARG A 219 17.69 -9.98 -11.19
C ARG A 219 16.57 -11.02 -11.27
N ILE A 220 16.15 -11.58 -10.13
CA ILE A 220 15.06 -12.57 -10.10
C ILE A 220 13.75 -11.93 -10.57
N ILE A 221 13.46 -10.71 -10.15
CA ILE A 221 12.24 -9.97 -10.54
C ILE A 221 12.19 -9.76 -12.06
N ASP A 222 13.32 -9.43 -12.68
CA ASP A 222 13.41 -9.26 -14.13
C ASP A 222 13.24 -10.59 -14.88
N GLU A 223 13.95 -11.64 -14.45
CA GLU A 223 13.86 -13.00 -15.02
C GLU A 223 12.44 -13.59 -14.93
N ARG A 224 11.66 -13.20 -13.92
CA ARG A 224 10.27 -13.66 -13.72
C ARG A 224 9.22 -12.81 -14.43
N GLY A 225 9.64 -11.84 -15.25
CA GLY A 225 8.71 -11.08 -16.08
C GLY A 225 7.87 -10.07 -15.30
N SER A 226 8.45 -9.42 -14.29
CA SER A 226 7.76 -8.33 -13.58
C SER A 226 7.31 -7.22 -14.52
N ARG A 227 6.08 -6.75 -14.32
CA ARG A 227 5.50 -5.63 -15.07
C ARG A 227 6.05 -4.26 -14.64
N ALA A 228 6.83 -4.22 -13.56
CA ALA A 228 7.34 -2.98 -13.02
C ALA A 228 8.19 -2.20 -14.04
N LYS A 229 7.98 -0.89 -14.05
CA LYS A 229 8.64 0.08 -14.94
C LYS A 229 9.48 1.10 -14.18
N ALA A 230 9.29 1.20 -12.88
CA ALA A 230 10.05 2.09 -12.03
C ALA A 230 10.50 1.39 -10.74
N TYR A 231 11.52 1.94 -10.09
CA TYR A 231 11.81 1.67 -8.69
C TYR A 231 11.85 2.98 -7.91
N THR A 232 11.57 2.90 -6.61
CA THR A 232 11.91 3.96 -5.67
C THR A 232 13.05 3.48 -4.80
N LEU A 233 14.02 4.34 -4.54
CA LEU A 233 15.03 4.15 -3.51
C LEU A 233 14.69 5.04 -2.32
N THR A 234 14.43 4.44 -1.17
CA THR A 234 13.96 5.17 0.01
C THR A 234 14.43 4.55 1.33
N GLY A 235 14.24 5.28 2.42
CA GLY A 235 14.55 4.85 3.77
C GLY A 235 14.50 6.02 4.75
N GLY A 236 14.89 5.78 6.01
CA GLY A 236 14.98 6.84 7.00
C GLY A 236 16.24 7.70 6.84
N SER A 237 16.25 8.84 7.51
CA SER A 237 17.37 9.78 7.39
C SER A 237 18.62 9.30 8.13
N VAL A 238 19.79 9.62 7.55
CA VAL A 238 21.11 9.35 8.13
C VAL A 238 21.74 10.68 8.56
N THR A 239 21.67 11.00 9.85
CA THR A 239 22.14 12.26 10.44
C THR A 239 23.59 12.21 10.94
N SER A 240 24.25 11.07 10.78
CA SER A 240 25.63 10.84 11.20
C SER A 240 26.36 9.98 10.18
N ARG A 241 26.55 8.68 10.45
CA ARG A 241 27.02 7.71 9.48
C ARG A 241 26.18 6.45 9.55
N LEU A 242 26.08 5.76 8.42
CA LEU A 242 25.49 4.43 8.30
C LEU A 242 26.39 3.63 7.36
N ASP A 243 26.83 2.45 7.79
CA ASP A 243 27.89 1.69 7.10
C ASP A 243 29.15 2.52 6.82
N GLY A 244 29.48 3.45 7.73
CA GLY A 244 30.62 4.37 7.56
C GLY A 244 30.41 5.49 6.53
N LEU A 245 29.26 5.55 5.86
CA LEU A 245 28.91 6.52 4.82
C LEU A 245 28.02 7.64 5.38
N ASP A 246 28.09 8.82 4.77
CA ASP A 246 27.05 9.85 4.97
C ASP A 246 25.75 9.46 4.23
N GLU A 247 24.68 10.24 4.41
CA GLU A 247 23.36 9.96 3.82
C GLU A 247 23.40 9.81 2.31
N ALA A 248 23.96 10.81 1.61
CA ALA A 248 24.00 10.83 0.16
C ALA A 248 24.79 9.62 -0.36
N SER A 249 25.97 9.35 0.20
CA SER A 249 26.82 8.23 -0.20
C SER A 249 26.17 6.88 0.10
N PHE A 250 25.44 6.77 1.22
CA PHE A 250 24.71 5.56 1.58
C PHE A 250 23.62 5.24 0.56
N TYR A 251 22.83 6.22 0.10
CA TYR A 251 21.77 5.98 -0.88
C TYR A 251 22.33 5.84 -2.30
N ILE A 252 23.25 6.72 -2.73
CA ILE A 252 23.81 6.71 -4.10
C ILE A 252 24.41 5.35 -4.47
N ARG A 253 25.05 4.64 -3.53
CA ARG A 253 25.64 3.32 -3.82
C ARG A 253 24.62 2.31 -4.36
N TYR A 254 23.35 2.40 -3.94
CA TYR A 254 22.28 1.52 -4.43
C TYR A 254 21.88 1.90 -5.85
N ALA A 255 21.63 3.19 -6.11
CA ALA A 255 21.29 3.68 -7.45
C ALA A 255 22.41 3.33 -8.45
N GLU A 256 23.67 3.58 -8.09
CA GLU A 256 24.83 3.24 -8.94
C GLU A 256 24.98 1.73 -9.18
N ALA A 257 24.64 0.89 -8.20
CA ALA A 257 24.68 -0.56 -8.37
C ALA A 257 23.55 -1.04 -9.28
N ILE A 258 22.35 -0.48 -9.11
CA ILE A 258 21.16 -0.82 -9.91
C ILE A 258 21.38 -0.42 -11.37
N GLU A 259 21.77 0.82 -11.64
CA GLU A 259 21.98 1.30 -13.01
C GLU A 259 23.15 0.61 -13.72
N ARG A 260 24.15 0.15 -12.97
CA ARG A 260 25.26 -0.64 -13.52
C ARG A 260 24.84 -2.05 -13.89
N ALA A 261 23.98 -2.68 -13.08
CA ALA A 261 23.50 -4.04 -13.31
C ALA A 261 22.36 -4.10 -14.33
N PHE A 262 21.50 -3.09 -14.37
CA PHE A 262 20.27 -3.04 -15.17
C PHE A 262 20.10 -1.69 -15.87
N PRO A 263 21.01 -1.28 -16.79
CA PRO A 263 21.01 0.06 -17.36
C PRO A 263 19.66 0.41 -18.01
N GLY A 264 18.98 1.44 -17.48
CA GLY A 264 17.71 1.93 -18.02
C GLY A 264 16.55 0.93 -17.99
N ARG A 265 16.67 -0.16 -17.21
CA ARG A 265 15.61 -1.19 -17.12
C ARG A 265 14.36 -0.66 -16.42
N TRP A 266 14.55 0.22 -15.45
CA TRP A 266 13.51 0.86 -14.67
C TRP A 266 13.80 2.36 -14.57
N ILE A 267 12.76 3.16 -14.45
CA ILE A 267 12.85 4.57 -14.07
C ILE A 267 13.20 4.62 -12.58
N GLY A 268 14.30 5.30 -12.21
CA GLY A 268 14.78 5.44 -10.84
C GLY A 268 14.73 6.87 -10.32
#